data_AF-A0A7Y3AKQ3-F1
#
_entry.id   AF-A0A7Y3AKQ3-F1
#
_cell.length_a   1.000
_cell.length_b   1.000
_cell.length_c   1.000
_cell.angle_alpha   90.00
_cell.angle_beta   90.00
_cell.angle_gamma   90.00
#
_symmetry.space_group_name_H-M   'P 1'
#
loop_
_entity.id
_entity.type
_entity.pdbx_description
1 polymer ?
#
loop_
_entity_poly.entity_id
_entity_poly.type
_entity_poly.pdbx_seq_one_letter_code
_entity_poly.pdbx_strand_id
1 'polypeptide(L)'
;MLRGLIDPNRAMLRALPERNMQDIYVDANNNYMLSYDNTSGIKQSTSNALCQTATSGGHASRAHYTNADEFVVDVMRPVMINGLAEAAARQDLIDRLIQVELQRIDRATVVPESVLMARFEAERPIILGALYDLSCRVQQELSTMNVTELPRMADFGLLCEAITKVYGWNHSLLDVYNNNRKGAMLGAMDDERIIGILLKWKQCIRLPIEMTMKELLLGLKAYGGQGKITDGWESLSDEEMDMTPRKFGGKLREQQEALKEAGCLVEFLGKRRGHSIVRISRP
;
A
#
# COMPACT_ATOMS: atom_id res chain seq x y z
N MET A 1 4.79 -8.70 19.33
CA MET A 1 4.84 -10.18 19.33
C MET A 1 5.51 -10.73 18.08
N LEU A 2 5.00 -10.50 16.86
CA LEU A 2 5.58 -11.05 15.62
C LEU A 2 7.08 -10.75 15.45
N ARG A 3 7.50 -9.51 15.72
CA ARG A 3 8.94 -9.15 15.73
C ARG A 3 9.79 -9.98 16.69
N GLY A 4 9.24 -10.38 17.82
CA GLY A 4 9.96 -11.21 18.79
C GLY A 4 10.24 -12.62 18.31
N LEU A 5 9.57 -13.09 17.24
CA LEU A 5 9.84 -14.39 16.62
C LEU A 5 11.02 -14.33 15.64
N ILE A 6 11.26 -13.17 15.01
CA ILE A 6 12.19 -13.04 13.87
C ILE A 6 13.40 -12.18 14.22
N ASP A 7 13.18 -11.03 14.87
CA ASP A 7 14.18 -10.00 15.16
C ASP A 7 14.03 -9.46 16.59
N PRO A 8 14.36 -10.26 17.64
CA PRO A 8 14.29 -9.79 19.01
C PRO A 8 15.13 -8.53 19.21
N ASN A 9 14.51 -7.45 19.66
CA ASN A 9 15.15 -6.14 19.73
C ASN A 9 14.81 -5.41 21.04
N ARG A 10 15.73 -4.57 21.53
CA ARG A 10 15.45 -3.70 22.69
C ARG A 10 14.38 -2.64 22.36
N ALA A 11 14.39 -2.13 21.12
CA ALA A 11 13.39 -1.21 20.60
C ALA A 11 12.49 -1.96 19.60
N MET A 12 11.44 -2.60 20.13
CA MET A 12 10.53 -3.46 19.37
C MET A 12 9.70 -2.70 18.33
N LEU A 13 9.33 -1.46 18.62
CA LEU A 13 8.57 -0.57 17.74
C LEU A 13 9.30 0.76 17.61
N ARG A 14 9.22 1.38 16.42
CA ARG A 14 9.82 2.69 16.12
C ARG A 14 8.78 3.60 15.47
N ALA A 15 8.96 4.91 15.55
CA ALA A 15 8.22 5.83 14.70
C ALA A 15 8.78 5.79 13.28
N LEU A 16 7.92 5.92 12.26
CA LEU A 16 8.35 5.99 10.87
C LEU A 16 9.11 7.31 10.61
N PRO A 17 10.35 7.28 10.07
CA PRO A 17 11.06 8.51 9.73
C PRO A 17 10.34 9.32 8.64
N GLU A 18 10.00 10.57 8.95
CA GLU A 18 9.26 11.43 8.02
C GLU A 18 10.11 12.42 7.21
N ARG A 19 11.36 12.66 7.64
CA ARG A 19 12.21 13.74 7.12
C ARG A 19 13.44 13.21 6.41
N ASN A 20 14.21 12.33 7.07
CA ASN A 20 15.43 11.76 6.51
C ASN A 20 15.22 10.28 6.19
N MET A 21 15.26 9.93 4.91
CA MET A 21 15.09 8.55 4.49
C MET A 21 16.32 7.69 4.80
N GLN A 22 17.48 8.31 5.02
CA GLN A 22 18.69 7.61 5.47
C GLN A 22 18.44 6.82 6.76
N ASP A 23 17.58 7.34 7.65
CA ASP A 23 17.25 6.70 8.91
C ASP A 23 16.58 5.32 8.69
N ILE A 24 15.80 5.15 7.61
CA ILE A 24 15.19 3.85 7.24
C ILE A 24 16.27 2.84 6.84
N TYR A 25 17.28 3.26 6.10
CA TYR A 25 18.38 2.36 5.69
C TYR A 25 19.31 2.04 6.86
N VAL A 26 19.56 3.00 7.77
CA VAL A 26 20.26 2.76 9.02
C VAL A 26 19.49 1.76 9.89
N ASP A 27 18.17 1.91 9.98
CA ASP A 27 17.32 0.91 10.64
C ASP A 27 17.47 -0.45 9.95
N ALA A 28 17.38 -0.52 8.63
CA ALA A 28 17.45 -1.78 7.88
C ALA A 28 18.81 -2.49 8.01
N ASN A 29 19.90 -1.72 8.14
CA ASN A 29 21.23 -2.26 8.36
C ASN A 29 21.39 -2.91 9.74
N ASN A 30 20.67 -2.40 10.75
CA ASN A 30 20.83 -2.81 12.14
C ASN A 30 19.72 -3.76 12.63
N ASN A 31 18.72 -4.08 11.81
CA ASN A 31 17.57 -4.90 12.21
C ASN A 31 17.22 -5.91 11.09
N TYR A 32 16.81 -7.12 11.45
CA TYR A 32 16.31 -8.11 10.47
C TYR A 32 14.88 -7.82 10.02
N MET A 33 14.13 -7.03 10.78
CA MET A 33 12.80 -6.56 10.39
C MET A 33 12.58 -5.13 10.86
N LEU A 34 11.98 -4.32 9.99
CA LEU A 34 11.53 -2.98 10.33
C LEU A 34 10.12 -3.04 10.92
N SER A 35 9.88 -2.33 12.00
CA SER A 35 8.58 -2.30 12.67
C SER A 35 8.25 -0.88 13.10
N TYR A 36 7.39 -0.25 12.31
CA TYR A 36 6.93 1.11 12.51
C TYR A 36 5.53 1.11 13.11
N ASP A 37 5.32 1.91 14.14
CA ASP A 37 4.06 1.99 14.87
C ASP A 37 3.46 3.40 14.82
N ASN A 38 2.13 3.45 14.94
CA ASN A 38 1.34 4.67 14.95
C ASN A 38 1.61 5.59 13.75
N THR A 39 1.65 5.01 12.54
CA THR A 39 1.87 5.76 11.30
C THR A 39 0.55 6.39 10.83
N SER A 40 0.52 7.72 10.71
CA SER A 40 -0.67 8.48 10.28
C SER A 40 -0.71 8.78 8.78
N GLY A 41 0.38 8.51 8.05
CA GLY A 41 0.47 8.73 6.61
C GLY A 41 1.88 8.46 6.10
N ILE A 42 1.99 8.17 4.80
CA ILE A 42 3.27 7.81 4.16
C ILE A 42 3.55 8.80 3.03
N LYS A 43 4.59 9.63 3.20
CA LYS A 43 5.06 10.54 2.14
C LYS A 43 5.71 9.75 1.01
N GLN A 44 5.79 10.34 -0.18
CA GLN A 44 6.34 9.64 -1.34
C GLN A 44 7.79 9.20 -1.17
N SER A 45 8.64 10.04 -0.57
CA SER A 45 10.03 9.68 -0.28
C SER A 45 10.10 8.47 0.63
N THR A 46 9.21 8.40 1.63
CA THR A 46 9.11 7.30 2.59
C THR A 46 8.61 6.04 1.91
N SER A 47 7.53 6.13 1.12
CA SER A 47 7.04 5.01 0.31
C SER A 47 8.13 4.41 -0.56
N ASN A 48 8.90 5.26 -1.26
CA ASN A 48 10.00 4.79 -2.10
C ASN A 48 11.09 4.08 -1.30
N ALA A 49 11.49 4.64 -0.14
CA ALA A 49 12.49 4.03 0.72
C ALA A 49 12.03 2.66 1.25
N LEU A 50 10.77 2.56 1.69
CA LEU A 50 10.17 1.30 2.15
C LEU A 50 10.10 0.25 1.03
N CYS A 51 9.67 0.64 -0.18
CA CYS A 51 9.66 -0.27 -1.33
C CYS A 51 11.07 -0.77 -1.69
N GLN A 52 12.06 0.12 -1.64
CA GLN A 52 13.45 -0.25 -1.85
C GLN A 52 13.90 -1.24 -0.79
N THR A 53 13.75 -0.94 0.49
CA THR A 53 14.12 -1.86 1.58
C THR A 53 13.40 -3.21 1.50
N ALA A 54 12.17 -3.26 1.02
CA ALA A 54 11.41 -4.50 0.92
C ALA A 54 11.84 -5.39 -0.26
N THR A 55 12.36 -4.83 -1.36
CA THR A 55 12.55 -5.57 -2.64
C THR A 55 13.91 -5.42 -3.29
N SER A 56 14.73 -4.45 -2.89
CA SER A 56 16.04 -4.16 -3.49
C SER A 56 17.10 -3.86 -2.43
N GLY A 57 18.25 -4.52 -2.55
CA GLY A 57 19.29 -4.43 -1.54
C GLY A 57 20.05 -3.09 -1.49
N GLY A 58 20.40 -2.41 -2.58
CA GLY A 58 21.35 -1.30 -2.52
C GLY A 58 20.78 0.11 -2.26
N HIS A 59 21.19 0.77 -1.17
CA HIS A 59 21.17 2.23 -1.02
C HIS A 59 22.60 2.76 -0.83
N ALA A 60 23.02 3.67 -1.72
CA ALA A 60 24.30 4.36 -1.59
C ALA A 60 24.08 5.80 -1.11
N SER A 61 24.75 6.18 -0.02
CA SER A 61 24.77 7.56 0.47
C SER A 61 26.20 8.00 0.79
N ARG A 62 26.49 9.30 0.76
CA ARG A 62 27.82 9.82 1.14
C ARG A 62 27.97 9.73 2.66
N ALA A 63 29.08 9.17 3.14
CA ALA A 63 29.41 9.22 4.56
C ALA A 63 29.60 10.68 5.00
N HIS A 64 28.96 11.10 6.09
CA HIS A 64 29.24 12.41 6.68
C HIS A 64 30.60 12.36 7.40
N TYR A 65 31.50 13.27 7.02
CA TYR A 65 32.85 13.50 7.59
C TYR A 65 34.04 12.65 7.10
N THR A 66 33.94 11.94 5.97
CA THR A 66 35.12 11.49 5.21
C THR A 66 35.02 11.95 3.76
N ASN A 67 36.01 12.69 3.29
CA ASN A 67 36.11 13.06 1.88
C ASN A 67 36.39 11.78 1.07
N ALA A 68 35.40 11.36 0.28
CA ALA A 68 35.45 10.33 -0.77
C ALA A 68 35.00 8.88 -0.47
N ASP A 69 34.48 8.55 0.73
CA ASP A 69 33.93 7.20 0.98
C ASP A 69 32.41 7.14 0.76
N GLU A 70 32.00 6.23 -0.12
CA GLU A 70 30.60 5.87 -0.37
C GLU A 70 30.13 4.88 0.70
N PHE A 71 29.07 5.24 1.45
CA PHE A 71 28.41 4.31 2.36
C PHE A 71 27.31 3.58 1.58
N VAL A 72 27.65 2.40 1.09
CA VAL A 72 26.70 1.49 0.43
C VAL A 72 26.12 0.55 1.48
N VAL A 73 24.80 0.57 1.63
CA VAL A 73 24.05 -0.39 2.44
C VAL A 73 23.33 -1.32 1.48
N ASP A 74 23.65 -2.61 1.54
CA ASP A 74 22.98 -3.66 0.79
C ASP A 74 22.04 -4.46 1.71
N VAL A 75 20.78 -4.01 1.84
CA VAL A 75 19.79 -4.54 2.79
C VAL A 75 18.43 -4.76 2.13
N MET A 76 17.92 -5.98 2.30
CA MET A 76 16.53 -6.32 2.04
C MET A 76 15.89 -6.80 3.36
N ARG A 77 14.85 -6.12 3.82
CA ARG A 77 14.20 -6.37 5.12
C ARG A 77 12.67 -6.35 5.00
N PRO A 78 11.95 -7.30 5.61
CA PRO A 78 10.52 -7.16 5.79
C PRO A 78 10.20 -5.91 6.61
N VAL A 79 9.12 -5.25 6.25
CA VAL A 79 8.64 -4.03 6.90
C VAL A 79 7.23 -4.28 7.43
N MET A 80 7.04 -4.01 8.72
CA MET A 80 5.73 -3.94 9.33
C MET A 80 5.40 -2.49 9.66
N ILE A 81 4.17 -2.08 9.34
CA ILE A 81 3.65 -0.74 9.63
C ILE A 81 2.30 -0.93 10.29
N ASN A 82 2.15 -0.38 11.49
CA ASN A 82 0.85 -0.23 12.15
C ASN A 82 0.41 1.24 12.04
N GLY A 83 -0.85 1.47 11.70
CA GLY A 83 -1.41 2.81 11.57
C GLY A 83 -2.60 2.90 10.62
N LEU A 84 -3.14 4.12 10.51
CA LEU A 84 -4.18 4.48 9.55
C LEU A 84 -3.51 4.64 8.18
N ALA A 85 -3.12 3.52 7.57
CA ALA A 85 -2.36 3.50 6.33
C ALA A 85 -3.25 3.50 5.07
N GLU A 86 -4.44 4.08 5.14
CA GLU A 86 -5.32 4.27 3.97
C GLU A 86 -4.89 5.52 3.18
N ALA A 87 -4.40 6.55 3.87
CA ALA A 87 -4.04 7.81 3.25
C ALA A 87 -2.67 7.74 2.54
N ALA A 88 -2.73 7.57 1.21
CA ALA A 88 -1.66 7.82 0.25
C ALA A 88 -0.64 6.69 -0.01
N ALA A 89 -1.00 5.42 0.18
CA ALA A 89 -0.20 4.35 -0.40
C ALA A 89 -0.28 4.45 -1.94
N ARG A 90 0.85 4.83 -2.56
CA ARG A 90 0.92 4.80 -4.03
C ARG A 90 0.84 3.36 -4.52
N GLN A 91 0.40 3.20 -5.76
CA GLN A 91 0.31 1.92 -6.45
C GLN A 91 1.57 1.04 -6.26
N ASP A 92 2.76 1.67 -6.26
CA ASP A 92 4.03 0.97 -6.05
C ASP A 92 4.19 0.32 -4.66
N LEU A 93 3.66 0.94 -3.60
CA LEU A 93 3.65 0.35 -2.26
C LEU A 93 2.54 -0.71 -2.14
N ILE A 94 1.38 -0.44 -2.74
CA ILE A 94 0.23 -1.35 -2.77
C ILE A 94 0.60 -2.69 -3.40
N ASP A 95 1.39 -2.67 -4.48
CA ASP A 95 1.88 -3.88 -5.14
C ASP A 95 2.83 -4.74 -4.29
N ARG A 96 3.30 -4.22 -3.14
CA ARG A 96 4.32 -4.85 -2.28
C ARG A 96 3.85 -5.05 -0.84
N LEU A 97 2.61 -4.67 -0.52
CA LEU A 97 2.08 -4.77 0.84
C LEU A 97 1.08 -5.92 0.96
N ILE A 98 0.96 -6.42 2.18
CA ILE A 98 -0.15 -7.28 2.60
C ILE A 98 -0.89 -6.47 3.67
N GLN A 99 -2.09 -6.02 3.37
CA GLN A 99 -2.92 -5.27 4.32
C GLN A 99 -3.67 -6.27 5.21
N VAL A 100 -3.47 -6.17 6.52
CA VAL A 100 -4.21 -7.00 7.49
C VAL A 100 -5.13 -6.09 8.28
N GLU A 101 -6.42 -6.12 7.95
CA GLU A 101 -7.44 -5.45 8.74
C GLU A 101 -7.79 -6.30 9.96
N LEU A 102 -7.57 -5.75 11.16
CA LEU A 102 -7.86 -6.44 12.41
C LEU A 102 -9.28 -6.13 12.88
N GLN A 103 -10.02 -7.16 13.26
CA GLN A 103 -11.34 -6.99 13.85
C GLN A 103 -11.24 -6.29 15.21
N ARG A 104 -12.23 -5.44 15.50
CA ARG A 104 -12.35 -4.80 16.80
C ARG A 104 -12.51 -5.86 17.90
N ILE A 105 -11.66 -5.78 18.91
CA ILE A 105 -11.73 -6.68 20.07
C ILE A 105 -13.02 -6.42 20.84
N ASP A 106 -13.77 -7.48 21.12
CA ASP A 106 -14.94 -7.41 22.00
C ASP A 106 -14.50 -7.04 23.42
N ARG A 107 -15.15 -6.02 24.00
CA ARG A 107 -14.85 -5.55 25.37
C ARG A 107 -14.99 -6.67 26.40
N ALA A 108 -15.85 -7.66 26.16
CA ALA A 108 -16.03 -8.79 27.06
C ALA A 108 -14.85 -9.78 27.06
N THR A 109 -14.00 -9.77 26.01
CA THR A 109 -12.89 -10.73 25.84
C THR A 109 -11.51 -10.09 25.99
N VAL A 110 -11.45 -8.77 26.29
CA VAL A 110 -10.20 -8.06 26.54
C VAL A 110 -9.49 -8.67 27.76
N VAL A 111 -8.22 -9.02 27.58
CA VAL A 111 -7.34 -9.48 28.65
C VAL A 111 -6.19 -8.49 28.87
N PRO A 112 -5.62 -8.42 30.09
CA PRO A 112 -4.43 -7.62 30.33
C PRO A 112 -3.26 -8.06 29.45
N GLU A 113 -2.41 -7.11 29.07
CA GLU A 113 -1.22 -7.37 28.25
C GLU A 113 -0.30 -8.43 28.87
N SER A 114 -0.13 -8.42 30.19
CA SER A 114 0.69 -9.41 30.90
C SER A 114 0.19 -10.84 30.71
N VAL A 115 -1.13 -11.05 30.69
CA VAL A 115 -1.75 -12.36 30.45
C VAL A 115 -1.55 -12.78 29.00
N LEU A 116 -1.74 -11.86 28.06
CA LEU A 116 -1.54 -12.11 26.64
C LEU A 116 -0.07 -12.48 26.34
N MET A 117 0.88 -11.71 26.91
CA MET A 117 2.31 -11.98 26.75
C MET A 117 2.73 -13.31 27.38
N ALA A 118 2.20 -13.67 28.55
CA ALA A 118 2.48 -14.96 29.18
C ALA A 118 2.01 -16.14 28.31
N ARG A 119 0.82 -16.02 27.68
CA ARG A 119 0.31 -17.03 26.73
C ARG A 119 1.19 -17.10 25.49
N PHE A 120 1.53 -15.94 24.92
CA PHE A 120 2.41 -15.87 23.75
C PHE A 120 3.77 -16.53 24.01
N GLU A 121 4.43 -16.24 25.15
CA GLU A 121 5.71 -16.83 25.48
C GLU A 121 5.63 -18.35 25.70
N ALA A 122 4.52 -18.85 26.27
CA ALA A 122 4.29 -20.28 26.42
C ALA A 122 4.11 -21.00 25.05
N GLU A 123 3.42 -20.37 24.10
CA GLU A 123 3.19 -20.92 22.76
C GLU A 123 4.31 -20.63 21.75
N ARG A 124 5.20 -19.68 22.07
CA ARG A 124 6.28 -19.20 21.20
C ARG A 124 7.09 -20.32 20.54
N PRO A 125 7.53 -21.38 21.25
CA PRO A 125 8.30 -22.46 20.63
C PRO A 125 7.50 -23.23 19.57
N ILE A 126 6.21 -23.45 19.80
CA ILE A 126 5.32 -24.18 18.88
C ILE A 126 5.06 -23.34 17.63
N ILE A 127 4.77 -22.05 17.82
CA ILE A 127 4.59 -21.10 16.70
C ILE A 127 5.84 -21.07 15.83
N LEU A 128 7.02 -20.94 16.44
CA LEU A 128 8.28 -20.88 15.70
C LEU A 128 8.57 -22.20 14.97
N GLY A 129 8.35 -23.34 15.62
CA GLY A 129 8.49 -24.66 15.00
C GLY A 129 7.58 -24.84 13.79
N ALA A 130 6.31 -24.39 13.88
CA ALA A 130 5.36 -24.44 12.77
C ALA A 130 5.80 -23.55 11.59
N LEU A 131 6.34 -22.36 11.87
CA LEU A 131 6.88 -21.47 10.81
C LEU A 131 8.10 -22.07 10.11
N TYR A 132 9.00 -22.71 10.84
CA TYR A 132 10.15 -23.39 10.23
C TYR A 132 9.75 -24.63 9.43
N ASP A 133 8.82 -25.46 9.93
CA ASP A 133 8.29 -26.60 9.17
C ASP A 133 7.66 -26.14 7.85
N LEU A 134 6.80 -25.11 7.92
CA LEU A 134 6.20 -24.52 6.73
C LEU A 134 7.27 -24.02 5.75
N SER A 135 8.28 -23.30 6.24
CA SER A 135 9.37 -22.77 5.41
C SER A 135 10.12 -23.89 4.66
N CYS A 136 10.45 -24.99 5.34
CA CYS A 136 11.12 -26.14 4.73
C CYS A 136 10.27 -26.78 3.62
N ARG A 137 8.97 -27.02 3.90
CA ARG A 137 8.04 -27.64 2.94
C ARG A 137 7.80 -26.75 1.73
N VAL A 138 7.63 -25.45 1.94
CA VAL A 138 7.46 -24.46 0.87
C VAL A 138 8.70 -24.37 -0.02
N GLN A 139 9.91 -24.39 0.54
CA GLN A 139 11.14 -24.38 -0.25
C GLN A 139 11.25 -25.60 -1.18
N GLN A 140 10.81 -26.77 -0.72
CA GLN A 140 10.78 -27.97 -1.55
C GLN A 140 9.82 -27.79 -2.74
N GLU A 141 8.62 -27.26 -2.49
CA GLU A 141 7.62 -27.02 -3.54
C GLU A 141 8.05 -25.97 -4.56
N LEU A 142 8.67 -24.87 -4.09
CA LEU A 142 9.13 -23.76 -4.94
C LEU A 142 10.06 -24.23 -6.08
N SER A 143 10.90 -25.24 -5.84
CA SER A 143 11.83 -25.76 -6.85
C SER A 143 11.16 -26.35 -8.09
N THR A 144 9.87 -26.70 -7.99
CA THR A 144 9.08 -27.32 -9.07
C THR A 144 7.84 -26.52 -9.45
N MET A 145 7.63 -25.36 -8.80
CA MET A 145 6.42 -24.56 -8.96
C MET A 145 6.39 -23.91 -10.34
N ASN A 146 5.24 -24.00 -11.01
CA ASN A 146 5.00 -23.32 -12.27
C ASN A 146 3.62 -22.67 -12.21
N VAL A 147 3.58 -21.35 -12.33
CA VAL A 147 2.36 -20.54 -12.28
C VAL A 147 2.29 -19.75 -13.57
N THR A 148 1.19 -19.89 -14.31
CA THR A 148 1.03 -19.31 -15.65
C THR A 148 0.82 -17.80 -15.63
N GLU A 149 0.14 -17.29 -14.60
CA GLU A 149 -0.18 -15.87 -14.46
C GLU A 149 0.41 -15.35 -13.14
N LEU A 150 1.51 -14.60 -13.26
CA LEU A 150 2.24 -14.08 -12.11
C LEU A 150 1.93 -12.60 -11.89
N PRO A 151 1.81 -12.15 -10.62
CA PRO A 151 1.68 -10.74 -10.30
C PRO A 151 3.03 -10.02 -10.51
N ARG A 152 3.03 -8.69 -10.38
CA ARG A 152 4.26 -7.87 -10.40
C ARG A 152 5.34 -8.40 -9.44
N MET A 153 4.92 -8.87 -8.26
CA MET A 153 5.77 -9.58 -7.29
C MET A 153 5.81 -11.08 -7.60
N ALA A 154 6.41 -11.45 -8.73
CA ALA A 154 6.37 -12.82 -9.27
C ALA A 154 6.84 -13.89 -8.26
N ASP A 155 8.00 -13.69 -7.63
CA ASP A 155 8.55 -14.65 -6.64
C ASP A 155 7.63 -14.80 -5.42
N PHE A 156 6.97 -13.72 -5.02
CA PHE A 156 5.96 -13.78 -3.95
C PHE A 156 4.69 -14.51 -4.41
N GLY A 157 4.32 -14.41 -5.69
CA GLY A 157 3.24 -15.20 -6.27
C GLY A 157 3.55 -16.70 -6.27
N LEU A 158 4.78 -17.09 -6.61
CA LEU A 158 5.24 -18.48 -6.48
C LEU A 158 5.22 -18.95 -5.03
N LEU A 159 5.64 -18.09 -4.09
CA LEU A 159 5.58 -18.38 -2.66
C LEU A 159 4.14 -18.63 -2.20
N CYS A 160 3.19 -17.80 -2.64
CA CYS A 160 1.77 -17.97 -2.32
C CYS A 160 1.26 -19.33 -2.78
N GLU A 161 1.55 -19.72 -4.03
CA GLU A 161 1.07 -21.01 -4.57
C GLU A 161 1.76 -22.22 -3.94
N ALA A 162 3.03 -22.10 -3.59
CA ALA A 162 3.72 -23.14 -2.83
C ALA A 162 3.06 -23.33 -1.46
N ILE A 163 2.70 -22.25 -0.75
CA ILE A 163 1.96 -22.32 0.52
C ILE A 163 0.57 -22.96 0.31
N THR A 164 -0.18 -22.56 -0.73
CA THR A 164 -1.47 -23.17 -1.09
C THR A 164 -1.35 -24.68 -1.19
N LYS A 165 -0.33 -25.15 -1.92
CA LYS A 165 -0.08 -26.58 -2.17
C LYS A 165 0.31 -27.32 -0.88
N VAL A 166 1.21 -26.74 -0.08
CA VAL A 166 1.65 -27.34 1.19
C VAL A 166 0.48 -27.57 2.16
N TYR A 167 -0.47 -26.64 2.22
CA TYR A 167 -1.66 -26.78 3.06
C TYR A 167 -2.82 -27.53 2.40
N GLY A 168 -2.75 -27.80 1.10
CA GLY A 168 -3.82 -28.44 0.34
C GLY A 168 -5.11 -27.61 0.31
N TRP A 169 -4.98 -26.28 0.28
CA TRP A 169 -6.15 -25.40 0.22
C TRP A 169 -6.84 -25.47 -1.14
N ASN A 170 -8.18 -25.43 -1.11
CA ASN A 170 -9.00 -25.42 -2.33
C ASN A 170 -9.03 -24.05 -3.03
N HIS A 171 -8.53 -23.01 -2.38
CA HIS A 171 -8.44 -21.66 -2.92
C HIS A 171 -6.97 -21.25 -3.00
N SER A 172 -6.62 -20.48 -4.04
CA SER A 172 -5.27 -19.96 -4.19
C SER A 172 -4.99 -18.83 -3.20
N LEU A 173 -3.86 -18.92 -2.48
CA LEU A 173 -3.36 -17.80 -1.69
C LEU A 173 -2.94 -16.61 -2.58
N LEU A 174 -2.56 -16.86 -3.84
CA LEU A 174 -2.28 -15.79 -4.81
C LEU A 174 -3.56 -15.03 -5.16
N ASP A 175 -4.70 -15.71 -5.28
CA ASP A 175 -6.01 -15.03 -5.46
C ASP A 175 -6.37 -14.18 -4.25
N VAL A 176 -6.13 -14.70 -3.04
CA VAL A 176 -6.33 -13.95 -1.78
C VAL A 176 -5.43 -12.72 -1.75
N TYR A 177 -4.16 -12.86 -2.14
CA TYR A 177 -3.22 -11.73 -2.25
C TYR A 177 -3.67 -10.69 -3.29
N ASN A 178 -4.12 -11.12 -4.46
CA ASN A 178 -4.63 -10.22 -5.50
C ASN A 178 -5.88 -9.46 -5.03
N ASN A 179 -6.78 -10.13 -4.30
CA ASN A 179 -7.94 -9.48 -3.68
C ASN A 179 -7.54 -8.50 -2.58
N ASN A 180 -6.54 -8.84 -1.76
CA ASN A 180 -5.99 -7.95 -0.74
C ASN A 180 -5.42 -6.67 -1.37
N ARG A 181 -4.61 -6.81 -2.42
CA ARG A 181 -4.06 -5.70 -3.20
C ARG A 181 -5.15 -4.82 -3.80
N LYS A 182 -6.18 -5.44 -4.37
CA LYS A 182 -7.34 -4.72 -4.94
C LYS A 182 -8.11 -3.96 -3.85
N GLY A 183 -8.32 -4.56 -2.68
CA GLY A 183 -8.94 -3.90 -1.53
C GLY A 183 -8.15 -2.68 -1.07
N ALA A 184 -6.83 -2.82 -0.90
CA ALA A 184 -5.93 -1.74 -0.53
C ALA A 184 -5.96 -0.58 -1.56
N MET A 185 -5.99 -0.92 -2.84
CA MET A 185 -6.10 0.06 -3.93
C MET A 185 -7.43 0.82 -3.90
N LEU A 186 -8.55 0.14 -3.68
CA LEU A 186 -9.86 0.78 -3.60
C LEU A 186 -9.99 1.66 -2.34
N GLY A 187 -9.49 1.19 -1.19
CA GLY A 187 -9.48 2.00 0.04
C GLY A 187 -8.68 3.29 -0.10
N ALA A 188 -7.49 3.23 -0.73
CA ALA A 188 -6.68 4.43 -0.99
C ALA A 188 -7.36 5.43 -1.95
N MET A 189 -8.26 4.97 -2.83
CA MET A 189 -9.07 5.86 -3.67
C MET A 189 -10.20 6.53 -2.90
N ASP A 190 -10.87 5.78 -2.01
CA ASP A 190 -12.03 6.24 -1.26
C ASP A 190 -11.68 7.40 -0.31
N ASP A 191 -10.44 7.46 0.16
CA ASP A 191 -9.89 8.60 0.91
C ASP A 191 -9.84 9.90 0.09
N GLU A 192 -9.78 9.83 -1.24
CA GLU A 192 -9.80 11.00 -2.12
C GLU A 192 -11.23 11.36 -2.53
N ARG A 193 -11.88 12.27 -1.76
CA ARG A 193 -13.27 12.68 -2.00
C ARG A 193 -13.54 13.11 -3.45
N ILE A 194 -12.61 13.82 -4.07
CA ILE A 194 -12.73 14.25 -5.48
C ILE A 194 -12.77 13.09 -6.48
N ILE A 195 -12.13 11.96 -6.17
CA ILE A 195 -12.17 10.73 -6.96
C ILE A 195 -13.52 10.04 -6.78
N GLY A 196 -14.02 9.94 -5.55
CA GLY A 196 -15.38 9.45 -5.28
C GLY A 196 -16.46 10.25 -6.02
N ILE A 197 -16.31 11.58 -6.06
CA ILE A 197 -17.18 12.47 -6.84
C ILE A 197 -17.07 12.19 -8.34
N LEU A 198 -15.88 11.96 -8.90
CA LEU A 198 -15.71 11.59 -10.30
C LEU A 198 -16.47 10.30 -10.64
N LEU A 199 -16.37 9.26 -9.80
CA LEU A 199 -17.05 7.99 -10.02
C LEU A 199 -18.58 8.13 -10.03
N LYS A 200 -19.13 8.98 -9.16
CA LYS A 200 -20.57 9.30 -9.13
C LYS A 200 -21.00 10.17 -10.30
N TRP A 201 -20.27 11.26 -10.55
CA TRP A 201 -20.56 12.19 -11.65
C TRP A 201 -20.62 11.46 -12.99
N LYS A 202 -19.71 10.50 -13.21
CA LYS A 202 -19.71 9.58 -14.35
C LYS A 202 -21.05 8.84 -14.54
N GLN A 203 -21.74 8.47 -13.47
CA GLN A 203 -23.03 7.77 -13.56
C GLN A 203 -24.15 8.70 -14.06
N CYS A 204 -24.00 10.01 -13.85
CA CYS A 204 -24.98 11.03 -14.24
C CYS A 204 -24.77 11.58 -15.66
N ILE A 205 -23.71 11.18 -16.36
CA ILE A 205 -23.38 11.70 -17.69
C ILE A 205 -23.29 10.57 -18.73
N ARG A 206 -23.52 10.94 -19.99
CA ARG A 206 -23.35 10.02 -21.12
C ARG A 206 -21.86 9.94 -21.50
N LEU A 207 -21.30 8.74 -21.45
CA LEU A 207 -19.91 8.45 -21.86
C LEU A 207 -19.84 7.87 -23.28
N PRO A 208 -18.70 7.99 -24.00
CA PRO A 208 -17.46 8.68 -23.57
C PRO A 208 -17.57 10.21 -23.66
N ILE A 209 -16.79 10.91 -22.85
CA ILE A 209 -16.63 12.36 -22.92
C ILE A 209 -15.16 12.71 -23.14
N GLU A 210 -14.92 13.77 -23.91
CA GLU A 210 -13.60 14.36 -24.11
C GLU A 210 -13.69 15.85 -23.76
N MET A 211 -12.85 16.29 -22.83
CA MET A 211 -12.86 17.68 -22.34
C MET A 211 -11.47 18.09 -21.83
N THR A 212 -11.31 19.37 -21.54
CA THR A 212 -10.10 19.85 -20.89
C THR A 212 -10.08 19.42 -19.42
N MET A 213 -8.88 19.24 -18.86
CA MET A 213 -8.70 18.96 -17.43
C MET A 213 -9.33 20.04 -16.53
N LYS A 214 -9.38 21.29 -17.03
CA LYS A 214 -10.02 22.41 -16.33
C LYS A 214 -11.54 22.26 -16.29
N GLU A 215 -12.16 21.91 -17.41
CA GLU A 215 -13.61 21.67 -17.49
C GLU A 215 -14.01 20.48 -16.63
N LEU A 216 -13.24 19.38 -16.67
CA LEU A 216 -13.48 18.22 -15.81
C LEU A 216 -13.46 18.63 -14.34
N LEU A 217 -12.38 19.27 -13.89
CA LEU A 217 -12.24 19.68 -12.49
C LEU A 217 -13.36 20.65 -12.06
N LEU A 218 -13.73 21.60 -12.91
CA LEU A 218 -14.80 22.55 -12.60
C LEU A 218 -16.18 21.86 -12.54
N GLY A 219 -16.44 20.91 -13.44
CA GLY A 219 -17.65 20.08 -13.41
C GLY A 219 -17.76 19.25 -12.14
N LEU A 220 -16.65 18.64 -11.70
CA LEU A 220 -16.60 17.87 -10.44
C LEU A 220 -16.79 18.76 -9.21
N LYS A 221 -16.17 19.94 -9.16
CA LYS A 221 -16.38 20.92 -8.08
C LYS A 221 -17.83 21.41 -8.03
N ALA A 222 -18.42 21.68 -9.19
CA ALA A 222 -19.83 22.07 -9.27
C ALA A 222 -20.76 20.94 -8.79
N TYR A 223 -20.52 19.70 -9.22
CA TYR A 223 -21.30 18.54 -8.79
C TYR A 223 -21.14 18.26 -7.29
N GLY A 224 -19.91 18.30 -6.78
CA GLY A 224 -19.61 18.11 -5.35
C GLY A 224 -20.14 19.23 -4.46
N GLY A 225 -20.19 20.47 -4.95
CA GLY A 225 -20.74 21.62 -4.23
C GLY A 225 -22.28 21.74 -4.27
N GLN A 226 -22.95 21.02 -5.18
CA GLN A 226 -24.42 20.99 -5.29
C GLN A 226 -25.07 19.98 -4.33
N GLY A 227 -24.29 19.11 -3.67
CA GLY A 227 -24.79 18.13 -2.72
C GLY A 227 -25.28 18.77 -1.42
N LYS A 228 -26.60 18.89 -1.25
CA LYS A 228 -27.19 18.91 0.08
C LYS A 228 -26.78 17.63 0.83
N ILE A 229 -26.58 17.77 2.14
CA ILE A 229 -26.20 16.76 3.13
C ILE A 229 -27.29 15.65 3.25
N THR A 230 -27.57 14.90 2.19
CA THR A 230 -28.68 13.93 2.22
C THR A 230 -28.26 12.46 2.14
N ASP A 231 -27.02 12.14 1.78
CA ASP A 231 -26.57 10.73 1.70
C ASP A 231 -25.22 10.47 2.41
N GLY A 232 -24.93 11.16 3.51
CA GLY A 232 -23.79 10.81 4.37
C GLY A 232 -22.38 11.09 3.80
N TRP A 233 -22.26 11.86 2.72
CA TRP A 233 -20.96 12.26 2.15
C TRP A 233 -20.57 13.66 2.59
N GLU A 234 -19.33 13.80 3.05
CA GLU A 234 -18.70 15.09 3.32
C GLU A 234 -18.42 15.83 2.00
N SER A 235 -18.61 17.16 1.98
CA SER A 235 -18.24 18.00 0.84
C SER A 235 -16.74 17.88 0.53
N LEU A 236 -16.32 18.29 -0.68
CA LEU A 236 -14.89 18.44 -0.98
C LEU A 236 -14.20 19.23 0.14
N SER A 237 -13.00 18.78 0.54
CA SER A 237 -12.18 19.54 1.49
C SER A 237 -11.75 20.89 0.89
N ASP A 238 -11.37 21.85 1.74
CA ASP A 238 -10.86 23.15 1.28
C ASP A 238 -9.66 22.98 0.32
N GLU A 239 -8.77 22.03 0.61
CA GLU A 239 -7.63 21.71 -0.25
C GLU A 239 -8.05 21.18 -1.63
N GLU A 240 -9.12 20.37 -1.70
CA GLU A 240 -9.66 19.87 -2.96
C GLU A 240 -10.44 20.94 -3.72
N MET A 241 -11.11 21.84 -3.01
CA MET A 241 -11.79 23.01 -3.58
C MET A 241 -10.80 24.00 -4.19
N ASP A 242 -9.60 24.15 -3.62
CA ASP A 242 -8.53 25.00 -4.15
C ASP A 242 -7.59 24.28 -5.13
N MET A 243 -7.85 23.00 -5.41
CA MET A 243 -6.99 22.18 -6.28
C MET A 243 -6.92 22.76 -7.70
N THR A 244 -5.71 22.76 -8.29
CA THR A 244 -5.47 23.18 -9.67
C THR A 244 -5.64 22.03 -10.67
N PRO A 245 -5.94 22.29 -11.96
CA PRO A 245 -6.02 21.25 -12.99
C PRO A 245 -4.73 20.43 -13.12
N ARG A 246 -3.57 21.04 -12.85
CA ARG A 246 -2.27 20.34 -12.86
C ARG A 246 -2.16 19.33 -11.73
N LYS A 247 -2.52 19.72 -10.50
CA LYS A 247 -2.50 18.84 -9.31
C LYS A 247 -3.52 17.72 -9.47
N PHE A 248 -4.74 18.04 -9.92
CA PHE A 248 -5.78 17.04 -10.19
C PHE A 248 -5.37 16.04 -11.28
N GLY A 249 -4.79 16.51 -12.39
CA GLY A 249 -4.25 15.63 -13.42
C GLY A 249 -3.09 14.75 -12.93
N GLY A 250 -2.35 15.18 -11.89
CA GLY A 250 -1.37 14.34 -11.19
C GLY A 250 -2.06 13.18 -10.47
N LYS A 251 -3.06 13.48 -9.63
CA LYS A 251 -3.86 12.48 -8.90
C LYS A 251 -4.52 11.46 -9.82
N LEU A 252 -5.13 11.89 -10.94
CA LEU A 252 -5.73 10.96 -11.90
C LEU A 252 -4.72 10.00 -12.55
N ARG A 253 -3.45 10.41 -12.70
CA ARG A 253 -2.39 9.51 -13.19
C ARG A 253 -1.95 8.54 -12.11
N GLU A 254 -1.84 9.01 -10.87
CA GLU A 254 -1.46 8.17 -9.72
C GLU A 254 -2.51 7.10 -9.42
N GLN A 255 -3.78 7.37 -9.70
CA GLN A 255 -4.92 6.48 -9.45
C GLN A 255 -5.48 5.83 -10.73
N GLN A 256 -4.72 5.80 -11.83
CA GLN A 256 -5.28 5.40 -13.14
C GLN A 256 -5.73 3.93 -13.18
N GLU A 257 -4.95 3.02 -12.59
CA GLU A 257 -5.32 1.60 -12.49
C GLU A 257 -6.50 1.39 -11.54
N ALA A 258 -6.47 2.09 -10.42
CA ALA A 258 -7.52 2.06 -9.41
C ALA A 258 -8.88 2.53 -10.00
N LEU A 259 -8.85 3.63 -10.75
CA LEU A 259 -10.00 4.12 -11.53
C LEU A 259 -10.47 3.10 -12.56
N LYS A 260 -9.56 2.43 -13.29
CA LYS A 260 -9.91 1.40 -14.27
C LYS A 260 -10.61 0.21 -13.61
N GLU A 261 -10.12 -0.28 -12.48
CA GLU A 261 -10.76 -1.34 -11.68
C GLU A 261 -12.13 -0.92 -11.14
N ALA A 262 -12.29 0.34 -10.75
CA ALA A 262 -13.57 0.95 -10.41
C ALA A 262 -14.46 1.22 -11.65
N GLY A 263 -14.08 0.70 -12.81
CA GLY A 263 -14.83 0.77 -14.05
C GLY A 263 -14.74 2.12 -14.76
N CYS A 264 -13.77 2.97 -14.44
CA CYS A 264 -13.53 4.32 -15.00
C CYS A 264 -12.21 4.42 -15.75
N LEU A 265 -12.27 4.39 -17.09
CA LEU A 265 -11.10 4.64 -17.91
C LEU A 265 -10.84 6.14 -18.06
N VAL A 266 -9.61 6.54 -17.77
CA VAL A 266 -9.11 7.91 -17.93
C VAL A 266 -7.94 7.91 -18.90
N GLU A 267 -8.11 8.56 -20.05
CA GLU A 267 -7.08 8.65 -21.10
C GLU A 267 -6.59 10.09 -21.26
N PHE A 268 -5.28 10.31 -21.29
CA PHE A 268 -4.66 11.63 -21.45
C PHE A 268 -4.27 11.87 -22.91
N LEU A 269 -5.06 12.65 -23.64
CA LEU A 269 -4.94 12.82 -25.10
C LEU A 269 -3.96 13.95 -25.51
N GLY A 270 -3.06 14.35 -24.62
CA GLY A 270 -2.10 15.44 -24.87
C GLY A 270 -2.71 16.83 -24.69
N LYS A 271 -2.25 17.81 -25.48
CA LYS A 271 -2.68 19.21 -25.40
C LYS A 271 -3.36 19.66 -26.69
N ARG A 272 -4.48 20.39 -26.58
CA ARG A 272 -5.13 21.11 -27.69
C ARG A 272 -5.30 22.57 -27.30
N ARG A 273 -4.82 23.48 -28.16
CA ARG A 273 -4.84 24.94 -27.91
C ARG A 273 -4.28 25.32 -26.51
N GLY A 274 -3.21 24.65 -26.10
CA GLY A 274 -2.56 24.87 -24.79
C GLY A 274 -3.22 24.17 -23.59
N HIS A 275 -4.41 23.58 -23.73
CA HIS A 275 -5.12 22.89 -22.66
C HIS A 275 -4.90 21.38 -22.71
N SER A 276 -4.64 20.75 -21.55
CA SER A 276 -4.56 19.30 -21.41
C SER A 276 -5.94 18.67 -21.61
N ILE A 277 -6.04 17.71 -22.54
CA ILE A 277 -7.27 17.00 -22.87
C ILE A 277 -7.28 15.64 -22.19
N VAL A 278 -8.44 15.31 -21.62
CA VAL A 278 -8.73 14.03 -20.99
C VAL A 278 -10.00 13.43 -21.58
N ARG A 279 -10.00 12.10 -21.75
CA ARG A 279 -11.19 11.34 -22.10
C ARG A 279 -11.56 10.42 -20.94
N ILE A 280 -12.85 10.42 -20.60
CA ILE A 280 -13.44 9.52 -19.61
C ILE A 280 -14.36 8.55 -20.34
N SER A 281 -14.21 7.26 -20.08
CA SER A 281 -15.00 6.19 -20.70
C SER A 281 -15.31 5.04 -19.72
N ARG A 282 -16.06 4.04 -20.19
CA ARG A 282 -16.21 2.75 -19.51
C ARG A 282 -15.20 1.77 -20.13
N PRO A 283 -14.62 0.85 -19.34
CA PRO A 283 -13.77 -0.22 -19.85
C PRO A 283 -14.49 -1.09 -20.87
#